data_AF-A0A815KSN0-F1
#
_entry.id   AF-A0A815KSN0-F1
#
_cell.length_a   1.000
_cell.length_b   1.000
_cell.length_c   1.000
_cell.angle_alpha   90.00
_cell.angle_beta   90.00
_cell.angle_gamma   90.00
#
_symmetry.space_group_name_H-M   'P 1'
#
loop_
_entity.id
_entity.type
_entity.pdbx_description
1 polymer ?
#
loop_
_entity_poly.entity_id
_entity_poly.type
_entity_poly.pdbx_seq_one_letter_code
_entity_poly.pdbx_strand_id
1 'polypeptide(L)' 'MDVPNDSHAILHLIHEVNEQTNPEQYSSIVHCITDTDRTGTYIAIDAMIEKIHQEEKKVDIYNFVLQMCRGRDFMI' A
#
# COMPACT_ATOMS: atom_id res chain seq x y z
N MET A 1 -8.10 -2.38 17.24
CA MET A 1 -6.99 -1.79 16.49
C MET A 1 -7.36 -0.37 16.18
N ASP A 2 -6.53 0.59 16.56
CA ASP A 2 -6.75 2.00 16.19
C ASP A 2 -6.15 2.28 14.81
N VAL A 3 -6.86 3.10 14.05
CA VAL A 3 -6.40 3.72 12.81
C VAL A 3 -6.10 5.19 13.08
N PRO A 4 -5.19 5.83 12.31
CA PRO A 4 -5.01 7.27 12.39
C PRO A 4 -6.34 8.02 12.15
N ASN A 5 -6.56 9.12 12.87
CA ASN A 5 -7.75 9.95 12.70
C ASN A 5 -7.80 10.69 11.35
N ASP A 6 -6.65 10.81 10.69
CA ASP A 6 -6.48 11.51 9.42
C ASP A 6 -5.51 10.76 8.50
N SER A 7 -5.76 10.78 7.20
CA SER A 7 -4.99 10.04 6.20
C SER A 7 -3.74 10.77 5.72
N HIS A 8 -3.56 12.05 6.01
CA HIS A 8 -2.45 12.85 5.49
C HIS A 8 -1.10 12.23 5.88
N ALA A 9 -0.95 11.74 7.10
CA ALA A 9 0.32 11.19 7.57
C ALA A 9 0.78 9.99 6.72
N ILE A 10 -0.14 9.09 6.35
CA ILE A 10 0.20 7.92 5.54
C ILE A 10 0.43 8.29 4.07
N LEU A 11 -0.32 9.25 3.53
CA LEU A 11 -0.10 9.76 2.17
C LEU A 11 1.26 10.45 2.05
N HIS A 12 1.65 11.24 3.05
CA HIS A 12 2.96 11.88 3.11
C HIS A 12 4.09 10.85 3.23
N LEU A 13 3.91 9.82 4.06
CA LEU A 13 4.89 8.74 4.20
C LEU A 13 5.12 8.03 2.87
N ILE A 14 4.05 7.65 2.16
CA ILE A 14 4.13 6.99 0.85
C ILE A 14 4.86 7.88 -0.15
N HIS A 15 4.53 9.18 -0.19
CA HIS A 15 5.21 10.12 -1.08
C HIS A 15 6.73 10.18 -0.81
N GLU A 16 7.13 10.36 0.45
CA GLU A 16 8.55 10.40 0.85
C GLU A 16 9.29 9.11 0.51
N VAL A 17 8.68 7.94 0.75
CA VAL A 17 9.28 6.66 0.41
C VAL A 17 9.46 6.54 -1.09
N ASN A 18 8.45 6.89 -1.89
CA ASN A 18 8.50 6.78 -3.34
C ASN A 18 9.54 7.71 -3.97
N GLU A 19 9.76 8.91 -3.42
CA GLU A 19 10.84 9.82 -3.84
C GLU A 19 12.25 9.25 -3.56
N GLN A 20 12.39 8.40 -2.54
CA GLN A 20 13.67 7.83 -2.12
C GLN A 20 13.94 6.43 -2.71
N THR A 21 12.95 5.82 -3.36
CA THR A 21 13.04 4.45 -3.84
C THR A 21 13.25 4.43 -5.36
N ASN A 22 14.11 3.52 -5.84
CA ASN A 22 14.19 3.20 -7.27
C ASN A 22 13.50 1.84 -7.53
N PRO A 23 12.21 1.81 -7.92
CA PRO A 23 11.46 0.58 -8.09
C PRO A 23 11.97 -0.29 -9.25
N GLU A 24 12.67 0.29 -10.23
CA GLU A 24 13.29 -0.49 -11.32
C GLU A 24 14.51 -1.28 -10.86
N GLN A 25 15.13 -0.88 -9.75
CA GLN A 25 16.40 -1.42 -9.28
C GLN A 25 16.24 -2.30 -8.03
N TYR A 26 15.31 -1.97 -7.14
CA TYR A 26 15.14 -2.64 -5.86
C TYR A 26 13.67 -2.74 -5.44
N SER A 27 13.32 -3.80 -4.72
CA SER A 27 12.01 -3.94 -4.08
C SER A 27 12.06 -3.45 -2.63
N SER A 28 11.06 -2.66 -2.24
CA SER A 28 10.89 -2.19 -0.86
C SER A 28 10.47 -3.32 0.09
N ILE A 29 11.01 -3.31 1.30
CA ILE A 29 10.57 -4.20 2.39
C ILE A 29 9.67 -3.39 3.31
N VAL A 30 8.42 -3.83 3.45
CA VAL A 30 7.43 -3.25 4.37
C VAL A 30 7.08 -4.28 5.42
N HIS A 31 7.15 -3.90 6.70
CA HIS A 31 6.85 -4.79 7.82
C HIS A 31 6.04 -4.05 8.89
N CYS A 32 5.35 -4.80 9.75
CA CYS A 32 4.76 -4.24 10.97
C CYS A 32 4.94 -5.20 12.15
N ILE A 33 3.95 -5.38 13.02
CA ILE A 33 4.06 -6.29 14.15
C ILE A 33 3.68 -7.72 13.72
N THR A 34 2.58 -7.84 12.99
CA THR A 34 2.03 -9.11 12.48
C THR A 34 2.26 -9.29 10.98
N ASP A 35 2.93 -8.32 10.34
CA ASP A 35 3.29 -8.30 8.91
C ASP A 35 2.12 -8.37 7.92
N THR A 36 0.88 -8.19 8.39
CA THR A 36 -0.35 -8.34 7.60
C THR A 36 -1.18 -7.07 7.52
N ASP A 37 -1.52 -6.46 8.67
CA ASP A 37 -2.62 -5.48 8.73
C ASP A 37 -2.15 -4.11 8.22
N ARG A 38 -1.21 -3.49 8.94
CA ARG A 38 -0.62 -2.18 8.57
C ARG A 38 0.25 -2.30 7.33
N THR A 39 0.94 -3.43 7.18
CA THR A 39 1.74 -3.75 5.99
C THR A 39 0.84 -3.81 4.76
N GLY A 40 -0.26 -4.56 4.82
CA GLY A 40 -1.21 -4.66 3.73
C GLY A 40 -1.88 -3.31 3.44
N THR A 41 -2.24 -2.56 4.49
CA THR A 41 -2.82 -1.22 4.33
C THR A 41 -1.86 -0.28 3.59
N TYR A 42 -0.58 -0.25 3.97
CA TYR A 42 0.43 0.55 3.28
C TYR A 42 0.56 0.15 1.80
N ILE A 43 0.76 -1.14 1.53
CA ILE A 43 0.95 -1.67 0.17
C ILE A 43 -0.26 -1.39 -0.71
N ALA A 44 -1.48 -1.53 -0.16
CA ALA A 44 -2.69 -1.26 -0.92
C ALA A 44 -2.87 0.21 -1.25
N ILE A 45 -2.61 1.12 -0.31
CA ILE A 45 -2.72 2.55 -0.59
C ILE A 45 -1.69 2.96 -1.66
N ASP A 46 -0.44 2.52 -1.52
CA ASP A 46 0.64 2.82 -2.45
C ASP A 46 0.32 2.34 -3.88
N ALA A 47 -0.04 1.07 -4.03
CA ALA A 47 -0.39 0.48 -5.33
C ALA A 47 -1.64 1.13 -5.97
N MET A 48 -2.62 1.54 -5.16
CA MET A 48 -3.81 2.23 -5.69
C MET A 48 -3.49 3.65 -6.15
N ILE A 49 -2.62 4.38 -5.45
CA ILE A 49 -2.15 5.70 -5.90
C ILE A 49 -1.42 5.58 -7.23
N GLU A 50 -0.52 4.60 -7.35
CA GLU A 50 0.18 4.31 -8.61
C GLU A 50 -0.80 4.03 -9.76
N LYS A 51 -1.79 3.15 -9.53
CA LYS A 51 -2.83 2.84 -10.53
C LYS A 51 -3.63 4.06 -10.97
N ILE A 52 -3.97 4.95 -10.04
CA ILE A 52 -4.68 6.20 -10.36
C ILE A 52 -3.84 7.08 -11.30
N HIS A 53 -2.52 7.12 -11.09
CA HIS A 53 -1.61 7.89 -11.94
C HIS A 53 -1.39 7.27 -13.32
N GLN A 54 -1.42 5.94 -13.45
CA GLN A 54 -1.05 5.21 -14.67
C GLN A 54 -2.23 4.86 -15.59
N GLU A 55 -3.33 4.32 -15.06
CA GLU A 55 -4.26 3.53 -15.88
C GLU A 55 -5.67 4.12 -15.97
N GLU A 56 -6.22 4.72 -14.90
CA GLU A 56 -7.52 5.39 -14.93
C GLU A 56 -7.82 6.11 -13.59
N LYS A 57 -8.74 7.09 -13.59
CA LYS A 57 -9.28 7.72 -12.35
C LYS A 57 -10.17 6.77 -11.52
N LYS A 58 -10.01 5.46 -11.66
CA LYS A 58 -10.81 4.43 -11.01
C LYS A 58 -9.91 3.31 -10.52
N VAL A 59 -10.14 2.90 -9.28
CA VAL A 59 -9.45 1.78 -8.65
C VAL A 59 -10.45 0.81 -8.05
N ASP A 60 -10.10 -0.47 -8.05
CA ASP A 60 -10.86 -1.55 -7.44
C ASP A 60 -10.11 -2.08 -6.21
N ILE A 61 -10.37 -1.43 -5.08
CA ILE A 61 -9.72 -1.76 -3.81
C ILE A 61 -10.09 -3.18 -3.38
N TYR A 62 -11.36 -3.58 -3.53
CA TYR A 62 -11.84 -4.88 -3.08
C TYR A 62 -11.12 -6.02 -3.79
N ASN A 63 -11.11 -6.00 -5.13
CA ASN A 63 -10.45 -7.06 -5.88
C ASN A 63 -8.93 -7.02 -5.70
N PHE A 64 -8.33 -5.85 -5.51
CA PHE A 64 -6.91 -5.75 -5.20
C PHE A 64 -6.56 -6.42 -3.87
N VAL A 65 -7.29 -6.10 -2.79
CA VAL A 65 -7.07 -6.73 -1.48
C VAL A 65 -7.32 -8.23 -1.54
N LEU A 66 -8.36 -8.67 -2.26
CA LEU A 66 -8.61 -10.10 -2.49
C LEU A 66 -7.44 -10.79 -3.20
N GLN A 67 -6.78 -10.12 -4.15
CA GLN A 67 -5.57 -10.64 -4.80
C GLN A 67 -4.38 -10.69 -3.84
N MET A 68 -4.19 -9.67 -2.99
CA MET A 68 -3.13 -9.68 -1.96
C MET A 68 -3.29 -10.87 -1.01
N CYS A 69 -4.51 -11.14 -0.55
CA CYS A 69 -4.83 -12.29 0.31
C CYS A 69 -4.55 -13.64 -0.34
N ARG A 70 -4.49 -13.73 -1.67
CA ARG A 70 -4.08 -14.96 -2.39
C ARG A 70 -2.56 -15.13 -2.42
N GLY A 71 -1.80 -14.04 -2.34
CA GLY A 71 -0.34 -14.06 -2.32
C GLY A 71 0.25 -14.21 -0.91
N ARG A 72 -0.46 -13.73 0.12
CA ARG A 72 -0.13 -13.89 1.54
C ARG A 72 -1.43 -13.95 2.34
N ASP A 73 -1.54 -14.90 3.26
CA ASP A 73 -2.74 -15.03 4.08
C ASP A 73 -2.96 -13.79 4.96
N PHE A 74 -4.23 -13.41 5.13
CA PHE A 74 -4.70 -12.36 6.06
C PHE A 74 -4.20 -10.93 5.77
N MET A 75 -3.98 -10.57 4.51
CA MET A 75 -3.62 -9.20 4.16
C MET A 75 -4.80 -8.22 4.37
N ILE A 76 -4.53 -7.16 5.15
CA ILE A 76 -5.49 -6.11 5.61
C ILE A 76 -6.49 -6.57 6.68
#